data_AF-A0A7S2N3N1-F1
#
_entry.id   AF-A0A7S2N3N1-F1
#
_cell.length_a   1.000
_cell.length_b   1.000
_cell.length_c   1.000
_cell.angle_alpha   90.00
_cell.angle_beta   90.00
_cell.angle_gamma   90.00
#
_symmetry.space_group_name_H-M   'P 1'
#
loop_
_entity.id
_entity.type
_entity.pdbx_description
1 polymer ?
#
loop_
_entity_poly.entity_id
_entity_poly.type
_entity_poly.pdbx_seq_one_letter_code
_entity_poly.pdbx_strand_id
1 'polypeptide(L)'
;GDFNSSRSLGCEPLVAAPHNEAVAVLLERGLCSFQEKALNAWRAGYAALLLANSVPGVARVPDMSAAPSGTDAEVQVPGWALSKADGEALRTWLETDHSLLLEVQDVPRLPALGLFQEDQYGLRVVQSV
;
A
#
# COMPACT_ATOMS: atom_id res chain seq x y z
N GLY A 1 4.20 -25.79 -12.67
CA GLY A 1 4.84 -24.64 -13.33
C GLY A 1 5.07 -23.60 -12.25
N ASP A 2 6.31 -23.55 -11.78
CA ASP A 2 6.97 -22.56 -10.92
C ASP A 2 6.13 -21.54 -10.15
N PHE A 3 5.79 -21.89 -8.90
CA PHE A 3 5.47 -20.94 -7.81
C PHE A 3 6.75 -20.28 -7.27
N ASN A 4 7.64 -19.85 -8.17
CA ASN A 4 8.89 -19.23 -7.76
C ASN A 4 8.56 -17.86 -7.15
N SER A 5 9.17 -17.57 -6.02
CA SER A 5 9.11 -16.37 -5.18
C SER A 5 9.57 -15.11 -5.92
N SER A 6 9.02 -14.86 -7.10
CA SER A 6 9.26 -13.68 -7.91
C SER A 6 8.56 -12.51 -7.21
N ARG A 7 9.38 -11.75 -6.48
CA ARG A 7 9.00 -10.47 -5.90
C ARG A 7 8.39 -9.60 -7.00
N SER A 8 7.06 -9.50 -7.01
CA SER A 8 6.37 -8.73 -8.04
C SER A 8 6.52 -7.24 -7.77
N LEU A 9 6.99 -6.52 -8.78
CA LEU A 9 7.05 -5.06 -8.77
C LEU A 9 5.71 -4.45 -9.23
N GLY A 10 4.82 -5.21 -9.87
CA GLY A 10 3.53 -4.71 -10.37
C GLY A 10 3.61 -3.54 -11.35
N CYS A 11 4.70 -3.45 -12.10
CA CYS A 11 4.84 -2.51 -13.21
C CYS A 11 4.29 -3.06 -14.53
N GLU A 12 4.04 -4.37 -14.57
CA GLU A 12 3.39 -5.06 -15.68
C GLU A 12 2.00 -5.53 -15.24
N PRO A 13 1.11 -5.89 -16.18
CA PRO A 13 -0.17 -6.51 -15.85
C PRO A 13 0.00 -7.69 -14.90
N LEU A 14 -0.74 -7.66 -13.79
CA LEU A 14 -0.71 -8.70 -12.77
C LEU A 14 -1.59 -9.88 -13.18
N VAL A 15 -1.31 -11.05 -12.58
CA VAL A 15 -2.21 -12.21 -12.65
C VAL A 15 -3.56 -11.82 -12.07
N ALA A 16 -4.64 -12.31 -12.67
CA ALA A 16 -5.99 -12.04 -12.20
C ALA A 16 -6.18 -12.52 -10.75
N ALA A 17 -6.79 -11.68 -9.93
CA ALA A 17 -7.16 -12.02 -8.58
C ALA A 17 -8.20 -13.16 -8.56
N PRO A 18 -8.20 -14.00 -7.52
CA PRO A 18 -9.27 -14.97 -7.31
C PRO A 18 -10.64 -14.27 -7.29
N HIS A 19 -11.62 -14.81 -8.02
CA HIS A 19 -12.95 -14.18 -8.15
C HIS A 19 -13.89 -14.46 -6.97
N ASN A 20 -13.54 -15.39 -6.10
CA ASN A 20 -14.38 -15.89 -5.01
C ASN A 20 -14.19 -15.14 -3.69
N GLU A 21 -13.18 -14.28 -3.58
CA GLU A 21 -12.85 -13.56 -2.35
C GLU A 21 -12.14 -12.23 -2.63
N ALA A 22 -12.26 -11.29 -1.71
CA ALA A 22 -11.54 -10.03 -1.77
C ALA A 22 -10.10 -10.24 -1.31
N VAL A 23 -9.15 -10.21 -2.25
CA VAL A 23 -7.72 -10.45 -1.96
C VAL A 23 -6.91 -9.17 -2.09
N ALA A 24 -5.98 -8.97 -1.17
CA ALA A 24 -4.95 -7.93 -1.25
C ALA A 24 -3.70 -8.47 -1.95
N VAL A 25 -3.07 -7.66 -2.81
CA VAL A 25 -1.79 -8.02 -3.45
C VAL A 25 -0.61 -7.42 -2.67
N LEU A 26 0.46 -8.21 -2.47
CA LEU A 26 1.72 -7.74 -1.89
C LEU A 26 2.78 -7.49 -2.98
N LEU A 27 3.06 -6.23 -3.26
CA LEU A 27 4.05 -5.76 -4.25
C LEU A 27 5.28 -5.14 -3.58
N GLU A 28 6.35 -4.98 -4.36
CA GLU A 28 7.57 -4.29 -3.93
C GLU A 28 7.75 -2.90 -4.56
N ARG A 29 8.37 -2.00 -3.80
CA ARG A 29 8.79 -0.69 -4.27
C ARG A 29 9.94 -0.82 -5.28
N GLY A 30 9.74 -0.24 -6.46
CA GLY A 30 10.75 -0.10 -7.50
C GLY A 30 10.15 0.11 -8.89
N LEU A 31 11.00 0.49 -9.85
CA LEU A 31 10.78 0.66 -11.30
C LEU A 31 9.67 1.61 -11.78
N CYS A 32 8.46 1.53 -11.22
CA CYS A 32 7.28 2.30 -11.62
C CYS A 32 6.67 3.07 -10.44
N SER A 33 5.74 3.97 -10.76
CA SER A 33 5.04 4.79 -9.76
C SER A 33 4.10 3.96 -8.89
N PHE A 34 3.75 4.48 -7.72
CA PHE A 34 2.78 3.86 -6.82
C PHE A 34 1.37 3.81 -7.40
N GLN A 35 0.99 4.86 -8.13
CA GLN A 35 -0.27 4.93 -8.84
C GLN A 35 -0.37 3.83 -9.91
N GLU A 36 0.69 3.61 -10.67
CA GLU A 36 0.72 2.58 -11.72
C GLU A 36 0.58 1.17 -11.12
N LYS A 37 1.26 0.89 -10.00
CA LYS A 37 1.09 -0.37 -9.27
C LYS A 37 -0.35 -0.57 -8.80
N ALA A 38 -0.96 0.47 -8.23
CA ALA A 38 -2.33 0.42 -7.75
C ALA A 38 -3.34 0.27 -8.91
N LEU A 39 -3.10 0.92 -10.04
CA LEU A 39 -3.90 0.76 -11.26
C LEU A 39 -3.81 -0.68 -11.80
N ASN A 40 -2.61 -1.26 -11.84
CA ASN A 40 -2.41 -2.65 -12.27
C ASN A 40 -3.07 -3.64 -11.31
N ALA A 41 -3.01 -3.40 -10.00
CA ALA A 41 -3.72 -4.18 -8.99
C ALA A 41 -5.25 -4.12 -9.18
N TRP A 42 -5.80 -2.93 -9.35
CA TRP A 42 -7.22 -2.73 -9.61
C TRP A 42 -7.67 -3.43 -10.89
N ARG A 43 -6.92 -3.29 -11.99
CA ARG A 43 -7.21 -3.94 -13.28
C ARG A 43 -7.18 -5.47 -13.20
N ALA A 44 -6.33 -6.02 -12.34
CA ALA A 44 -6.28 -7.46 -12.09
C ALA A 44 -7.39 -7.95 -11.13
N GLY A 45 -8.18 -7.05 -10.55
CA GLY A 45 -9.32 -7.38 -9.68
C GLY A 45 -8.95 -7.54 -8.21
N TYR A 46 -7.78 -7.10 -7.77
CA TYR A 46 -7.43 -7.09 -6.36
C TYR A 46 -8.25 -6.04 -5.60
N ALA A 47 -8.62 -6.35 -4.36
CA ALA A 47 -9.39 -5.47 -3.50
C ALA A 47 -8.52 -4.46 -2.73
N ALA A 48 -7.23 -4.72 -2.59
CA ALA A 48 -6.28 -3.82 -1.94
C ALA A 48 -4.83 -4.06 -2.35
N LEU A 49 -3.94 -3.12 -2.00
CA LEU A 49 -2.51 -3.17 -2.25
C LEU A 49 -1.70 -3.03 -0.95
N LEU A 50 -0.79 -3.96 -0.70
CA LEU A 50 0.31 -3.81 0.26
C LEU A 50 1.61 -3.60 -0.50
N LEU A 51 2.33 -2.54 -0.18
CA LEU A 51 3.60 -2.19 -0.82
C LEU A 51 4.76 -2.32 0.16
N ALA A 52 5.58 -3.35 0.00
CA ALA A 52 6.81 -3.53 0.74
C ALA A 52 7.89 -2.55 0.23
N ASN A 53 8.46 -1.76 1.14
CA ASN A 53 9.58 -0.90 0.79
C ASN A 53 10.85 -1.73 0.49
N SER A 54 11.69 -1.24 -0.42
CA SER A 54 12.96 -1.88 -0.79
C SER A 54 14.18 -1.27 -0.09
N VAL A 55 14.02 -0.11 0.55
CA VAL A 55 15.08 0.61 1.28
C VAL A 55 14.91 0.45 2.79
N PRO A 56 15.90 -0.06 3.53
CA PRO A 56 15.83 -0.18 4.99
C PRO A 56 15.81 1.19 5.68
N GLY A 57 15.23 1.28 6.88
CA GLY A 57 15.22 2.50 7.70
C GLY A 57 14.23 3.58 7.27
N VAL A 58 13.53 3.41 6.14
CA VAL A 58 12.46 4.31 5.70
C VAL A 58 11.11 3.61 5.90
N ALA A 59 10.46 3.83 7.03
CA ALA A 59 9.11 3.28 7.28
C ALA A 59 8.01 4.07 6.55
N ARG A 60 8.30 5.31 6.13
CA ARG A 60 7.34 6.18 5.43
C ARG A 60 7.55 6.07 3.93
N VAL A 61 6.82 5.15 3.30
CA VAL A 61 6.46 5.34 1.90
C VAL A 61 5.31 6.36 1.90
N PRO A 62 5.20 7.25 0.90
CA PRO A 62 4.14 8.24 0.86
C PRO A 62 2.76 7.60 0.93
N ASP A 63 1.78 8.43 1.32
CA ASP A 63 0.38 8.06 1.26
C ASP A 63 0.07 7.49 -0.13
N MET A 64 -0.38 6.24 -0.16
CA MET A 64 -0.69 5.49 -1.39
C MET A 64 -2.09 5.83 -1.91
N SER A 65 -2.82 6.67 -1.18
CA SER A 65 -4.16 7.08 -1.55
C SER A 65 -4.14 8.42 -2.28
N ALA A 66 -4.84 8.49 -3.41
CA ALA A 66 -4.92 9.68 -4.25
C ALA A 66 -5.22 10.91 -3.41
N ALA A 67 -4.47 12.00 -3.61
CA ALA A 67 -4.78 13.26 -2.96
C ALA A 67 -6.19 13.72 -3.44
N PRO A 68 -7.06 14.25 -2.56
CA PRO A 68 -8.39 14.72 -2.96
C PRO A 68 -8.36 15.80 -4.07
N SER A 69 -7.21 16.46 -4.25
CA SER A 69 -6.96 17.54 -5.20
C SER A 69 -5.93 17.21 -6.29
N GLY A 70 -5.46 15.96 -6.36
CA GLY A 70 -4.46 15.55 -7.35
C GLY A 70 -5.10 15.27 -8.71
N THR A 71 -4.35 15.49 -9.80
CA THR A 71 -4.61 14.92 -11.13
C THR A 71 -4.47 13.40 -11.17
N ASP A 72 -4.45 12.75 -10.01
CA ASP A 72 -4.36 11.31 -9.91
C ASP A 72 -5.68 10.73 -10.37
N ALA A 73 -5.65 9.96 -11.46
CA ALA A 73 -6.79 9.17 -11.89
C ALA A 73 -7.32 8.35 -10.70
N GLU A 74 -8.63 8.29 -10.57
CA GLU A 74 -9.36 7.58 -9.51
C GLU A 74 -8.95 6.09 -9.51
N VAL A 75 -7.93 5.74 -8.73
CA VAL A 75 -7.55 4.34 -8.48
C VAL A 75 -8.36 3.87 -7.28
N GLN A 76 -9.23 2.88 -7.51
CA GLN A 76 -10.25 2.48 -6.55
C GLN A 76 -9.79 1.47 -5.49
N VAL A 77 -8.51 1.09 -5.48
CA VAL A 77 -7.99 0.14 -4.47
C VAL A 77 -7.26 0.89 -3.36
N PRO A 78 -7.59 0.65 -2.07
CA PRO A 78 -6.80 1.16 -0.97
C PRO A 78 -5.40 0.55 -0.98
N GLY A 79 -4.41 1.36 -0.61
CA GLY A 79 -3.01 0.96 -0.58
C GLY A 79 -2.36 1.30 0.77
N TRP A 80 -1.54 0.39 1.30
CA TRP A 80 -0.69 0.64 2.46
C TRP A 80 0.74 0.29 2.16
N ALA A 81 1.64 1.00 2.80
CA ALA A 81 3.05 0.72 2.72
C ALA A 81 3.56 0.02 3.98
N LEU A 82 4.50 -0.88 3.76
CA LEU A 82 5.19 -1.63 4.79
C LEU A 82 6.66 -1.25 4.81
N SER A 83 7.29 -1.39 5.99
CA SER A 83 8.74 -1.35 6.07
C SER A 83 9.34 -2.51 5.25
N LYS A 84 10.63 -2.41 4.93
CA LYS A 84 11.34 -3.52 4.27
C LYS A 84 11.27 -4.80 5.11
N ALA A 85 11.52 -4.67 6.41
CA ALA A 85 11.54 -5.81 7.33
C ALA A 85 10.17 -6.50 7.42
N ASP A 86 9.10 -5.72 7.55
CA ASP A 86 7.73 -6.28 7.62
C ASP A 86 7.31 -6.90 6.29
N GLY A 87 7.69 -6.30 5.17
CA GLY A 87 7.43 -6.85 3.84
C GLY A 87 8.12 -8.20 3.60
N GLU A 88 9.38 -8.34 4.05
CA GLU A 88 10.14 -9.59 3.97
C GLU A 88 9.59 -10.67 4.90
N ALA A 89 9.21 -10.28 6.12
CA ALA A 89 8.56 -11.18 7.08
C ALA A 89 7.20 -11.68 6.54
N LEU A 90 6.36 -10.78 6.03
CA LEU A 90 5.05 -11.13 5.47
C LEU A 90 5.20 -12.04 4.25
N ARG A 91 6.16 -11.78 3.36
CA ARG A 91 6.43 -12.66 2.21
C ARG A 91 6.77 -14.07 2.66
N THR A 92 7.72 -14.19 3.58
CA THR A 92 8.18 -15.48 4.11
C THR A 92 7.02 -16.25 4.76
N TRP A 93 6.15 -15.53 5.47
CA TRP A 93 4.95 -16.09 6.08
C TRP A 93 4.00 -16.69 5.04
N LEU A 94 3.70 -15.94 3.97
CA LEU A 94 2.79 -16.35 2.89
C LEU A 94 3.34 -17.50 2.02
N GLU A 95 4.67 -17.61 1.87
CA GLU A 95 5.30 -18.72 1.16
C GLU A 95 5.14 -20.08 1.88
N THR A 96 4.81 -20.06 3.17
CA THR A 96 4.67 -21.27 4.00
C THR A 96 3.19 -21.72 4.12
N ASP A 97 2.36 -21.44 3.11
CA ASP A 97 0.93 -21.78 3.06
C ASP A 97 0.09 -21.20 4.21
N HIS A 98 0.49 -20.04 4.73
CA HIS A 98 -0.30 -19.28 5.68
C HIS A 98 -1.15 -18.22 4.98
N SER A 99 -2.31 -17.92 5.55
CA SER A 99 -3.14 -16.78 5.18
C SER A 99 -3.10 -15.71 6.27
N LEU A 100 -3.33 -14.44 5.89
CA LEU A 100 -3.52 -13.33 6.82
C LEU A 100 -4.85 -12.63 6.52
N LEU A 101 -5.61 -12.31 7.57
CA LEU A 101 -6.82 -11.52 7.46
C LEU A 101 -6.46 -10.03 7.56
N LEU A 102 -6.89 -9.24 6.59
CA LEU A 102 -6.77 -7.78 6.64
C LEU A 102 -8.08 -7.17 7.12
N GLU A 103 -8.05 -6.52 8.28
CA GLU A 103 -9.13 -5.64 8.71
C GLU A 103 -8.85 -4.22 8.24
N VAL A 104 -9.70 -3.73 7.33
CA VAL A 104 -9.58 -2.39 6.75
C VAL A 104 -10.61 -1.49 7.42
N GLN A 105 -10.13 -0.39 8.01
CA GLN A 105 -10.97 0.65 8.56
C GLN A 105 -10.76 1.93 7.76
N ASP A 106 -11.85 2.48 7.23
CA ASP A 106 -11.83 3.82 6.66
C ASP A 106 -11.82 4.83 7.81
N VAL A 107 -10.64 5.39 8.06
CA VAL A 107 -10.47 6.48 9.03
C VAL A 107 -10.46 7.77 8.22
N PRO A 108 -11.42 8.68 8.44
CA PRO A 108 -11.44 9.97 7.75
C PRO A 108 -10.06 10.63 7.84
N ARG A 109 -9.46 10.96 6.68
CA ARG A 109 -8.18 11.67 6.68
C ARG A 109 -8.39 12.98 7.43
N LEU A 110 -7.62 13.14 8.50
CA LEU A 110 -7.56 14.43 9.18
C LEU A 110 -7.12 15.46 8.14
N PRO A 111 -7.78 16.64 8.07
CA PRO A 111 -7.35 17.69 7.18
C PRO A 111 -5.87 17.98 7.45
N ALA A 112 -5.09 18.18 6.39
CA ALA A 112 -3.69 18.58 6.52
C ALA A 112 -3.66 19.92 7.27
N LEU A 113 -3.31 19.87 8.56
CA LEU A 113 -3.27 21.07 9.39
C LEU A 113 -2.12 21.95 8.90
N GLY A 114 -2.44 23.16 8.48
CA GLY A 114 -1.46 24.20 8.23
C GLY A 114 -0.70 24.58 9.50
N LEU A 115 0.38 25.34 9.36
CA LEU A 115 1.01 26.02 10.50
C LEU A 115 -0.10 26.80 11.24
N PHE A 116 -0.24 26.55 12.54
CA PHE A 116 -1.25 27.16 13.44
C PHE A 116 -2.70 26.66 13.31
N GLN A 117 -2.96 25.51 12.67
CA GLN A 117 -4.30 24.89 12.73
C GLN A 117 -4.42 23.87 13.86
N GLU A 118 -5.60 23.81 14.47
CA GLU A 118 -5.96 22.91 15.58
C GLU A 118 -6.99 21.88 15.09
N ASP A 119 -6.89 20.64 15.58
CA ASP A 119 -7.97 19.64 15.49
C ASP A 119 -8.68 19.51 16.84
N GLN A 120 -9.70 18.65 16.93
CA GLN A 120 -10.46 18.40 18.18
C GLN A 120 -9.61 17.84 19.34
N TYR A 121 -8.34 17.48 19.08
CA TYR A 121 -7.36 17.03 20.06
C TYR A 121 -6.28 18.10 20.37
N GLY A 122 -6.42 19.32 19.84
CA GLY A 122 -5.57 20.47 20.12
C GLY A 122 -4.43 20.70 19.10
N LEU A 123 -3.52 21.61 19.44
CA LEU A 123 -2.34 21.96 18.62
C LEU A 123 -1.37 20.78 18.56
N ARG A 124 -1.17 20.18 17.38
CA ARG A 124 -0.09 19.21 17.17
C ARG A 124 1.24 19.95 17.06
N VAL A 125 1.98 20.02 18.17
CA VAL A 125 3.34 20.58 18.19
C VAL A 125 4.28 19.56 17.55
N VAL A 126 4.75 19.85 16.33
CA VAL A 126 5.84 19.08 15.72
C VAL A 126 7.15 19.52 16.38
N GLN A 127 7.67 18.72 17.31
CA GLN A 127 9.06 18.86 17.75
C GLN A 127 9.97 18.22 16.69
N SER A 128 10.59 19.06 15.86
CA SER A 128 11.76 18.64 15.10
C SER A 128 12.96 18.58 16.02
N VAL A 129 13.59 17.40 16.15
CA VAL A 129 14.94 17.24 16.70
C VAL A 129 15.98 17.63 15.65
#